data_AF-A0A4Y2UPT9-F1
#
_entry.id   AF-A0A4Y2UPT9-F1
#
_cell.length_a   1.000
_cell.length_b   1.000
_cell.length_c   1.000
_cell.angle_alpha   90.00
_cell.angle_beta   90.00
_cell.angle_gamma   90.00
#
_symmetry.space_group_name_H-M   'P 1'
#
loop_
_entity.id
_entity.type
_entity.pdbx_description
1 polymer ?
#
loop_
_entity_poly.entity_id
_entity_poly.type
_entity_poly.pdbx_seq_one_letter_code
_entity_poly.pdbx_strand_id
1 'polypeptide(L)'
;MQPLPLHSQTVTVWCGFMAAFIFGPFFFEEIGSSGPVTCTVKGKRYESILRNQIVPVLQQRGCVDSTIFMQDGAPPHIATPVKQLLNLHFGNDRIINRHSLQPDHHDRNPCDFWL
;
A
#
# COMPACT_ATOMS: atom_id res chain seq x y z
N MET A 1 37.88 11.34 0.62
CA MET A 1 37.22 10.03 0.74
C MET A 1 35.75 10.28 1.05
N GLN A 2 34.83 9.61 0.36
CA GLN A 2 33.40 9.72 0.64
C GLN A 2 33.05 8.84 1.86
N PRO A 3 32.33 9.35 2.86
CA PRO A 3 31.97 8.55 4.03
C PRO A 3 31.08 7.38 3.63
N LEU A 4 31.36 6.21 4.19
CA LEU A 4 30.55 5.02 3.99
C LEU A 4 29.16 5.27 4.62
N PRO A 5 28.05 5.01 3.93
CA PRO A 5 26.73 5.22 4.50
C PRO A 5 26.54 4.39 5.77
N LEU A 6 26.03 5.04 6.82
CA LEU A 6 25.76 4.44 8.13
C LEU A 6 24.66 3.36 8.10
N HIS A 7 23.88 3.30 7.02
CA HIS A 7 22.75 2.40 6.85
C HIS A 7 22.85 1.64 5.54
N SER A 8 22.42 0.39 5.55
CA SER A 8 22.22 -0.40 4.34
C SER A 8 21.23 0.28 3.41
N GLN A 9 21.37 0.05 2.11
CA GLN A 9 20.35 0.45 1.15
C GLN A 9 19.04 -0.30 1.45
N THR A 10 17.96 0.45 1.63
CA THR A 10 16.61 -0.09 1.86
C THR A 10 15.74 0.17 0.66
N VAL A 11 14.86 -0.78 0.35
CA VAL A 11 13.82 -0.62 -0.66
C VAL A 11 12.45 -0.65 0.03
N THR A 12 11.52 0.18 -0.45
CA THR A 12 10.14 0.15 0.03
C THR A 12 9.23 -0.30 -1.11
N VAL A 13 8.41 -1.31 -0.82
CA VAL A 13 7.50 -1.93 -1.77
C VAL A 13 6.07 -1.89 -1.25
N TRP A 14 5.13 -1.76 -2.19
CA TRP A 14 3.74 -2.12 -1.97
C TRP A 14 3.50 -3.50 -2.59
N CYS A 15 2.93 -4.39 -1.79
CA CYS A 15 2.44 -5.69 -2.22
C CYS A 15 1.04 -5.89 -1.63
N GLY A 16 0.19 -6.59 -2.36
CA GLY A 16 -1.12 -7.01 -1.88
C GLY A 16 -1.39 -8.43 -2.33
N PHE A 17 -2.33 -9.10 -1.71
CA PHE A 17 -2.76 -10.41 -2.18
C PHE A 17 -4.23 -10.65 -1.87
N MET A 18 -4.79 -11.60 -2.62
CA MET A 18 -6.10 -12.18 -2.42
C MET A 18 -5.95 -13.70 -2.49
N ALA A 19 -6.98 -14.43 -2.06
CA ALA A 19 -6.98 -15.89 -2.13
C ALA A 19 -6.66 -16.44 -3.53
N ALA A 20 -6.97 -15.69 -4.59
CA ALA A 20 -6.80 -16.12 -5.98
C ALA A 20 -5.52 -15.61 -6.65
N PHE A 21 -4.87 -14.54 -6.19
CA PHE A 21 -3.69 -13.96 -6.84
C PHE A 21 -2.98 -12.88 -6.00
N ILE A 22 -1.76 -12.54 -6.42
CA ILE A 22 -0.87 -11.55 -5.80
C ILE A 22 -0.85 -10.27 -6.66
N PHE A 23 -0.68 -9.12 -6.00
CA PHE A 23 -0.48 -7.80 -6.57
C PHE A 23 0.91 -7.29 -6.24
N GLY A 24 1.61 -6.73 -7.23
CA GLY A 24 2.97 -6.21 -7.07
C GLY A 24 4.04 -7.30 -7.25
N PRO A 25 5.28 -7.02 -6.84
CA PRO A 25 5.72 -5.85 -6.06
C PRO A 25 5.68 -4.54 -6.86
N PHE A 26 5.26 -3.45 -6.20
CA PHE A 26 5.36 -2.09 -6.74
C PHE A 26 6.33 -1.27 -5.89
N PHE A 27 7.35 -0.73 -6.52
CA PHE A 27 8.43 -0.02 -5.81
C PHE A 27 8.09 1.46 -5.61
N PHE A 28 8.36 1.96 -4.41
CA PHE A 28 8.32 3.39 -4.14
C PHE A 28 9.67 4.02 -4.49
N GLU A 29 9.82 4.43 -5.75
CA GLU A 29 11.07 4.97 -6.28
C GLU A 29 10.87 6.29 -7.05
N GLU A 30 11.91 7.10 -7.09
CA GLU A 30 12.03 8.28 -7.95
C GLU A 30 13.25 8.14 -8.86
N ILE A 31 13.18 8.73 -10.06
CA ILE A 31 14.31 8.70 -11.00
C ILE A 31 15.35 9.72 -10.52
N GLY A 32 16.44 9.22 -9.95
CA GLY A 32 17.63 10.00 -9.64
C GLY A 32 18.60 10.08 -10.82
N SER A 33 19.67 10.84 -10.66
CA SER A 33 20.73 11.01 -11.67
C SER A 33 21.47 9.71 -12.00
N SER A 34 21.44 8.72 -11.11
CA SER A 34 22.09 7.41 -11.26
C SER A 34 21.10 6.24 -11.35
N GLY A 35 19.81 6.50 -11.60
CA GLY A 35 18.76 5.48 -11.65
C GLY A 35 17.72 5.62 -10.54
N PRO A 36 16.85 4.61 -10.36
CA PRO A 36 15.79 4.63 -9.35
C PRO A 36 16.36 4.70 -7.94
N VAL A 37 15.79 5.59 -7.11
CA VAL A 37 16.14 5.75 -5.70
C VAL A 37 14.89 5.56 -4.87
N THR A 38 14.98 4.70 -3.86
CA THR A 38 13.89 4.48 -2.90
C THR A 38 13.49 5.79 -2.24
N CYS A 39 12.19 6.00 -2.13
CA CYS A 39 11.63 7.26 -1.70
C CYS A 39 10.60 7.07 -0.58
N THR A 40 10.41 8.12 0.22
CA THR A 40 9.47 8.06 1.35
C THR A 40 8.04 7.88 0.87
N VAL A 41 7.33 6.92 1.47
CA VAL A 41 5.90 6.70 1.23
C VAL A 41 5.11 7.85 1.84
N LYS A 42 4.52 8.68 0.98
CA LYS A 42 3.56 9.73 1.37
C LYS A 42 2.16 9.31 0.95
N GLY A 43 1.13 9.83 1.62
CA GLY A 43 -0.26 9.50 1.30
C GLY A 43 -0.62 9.68 -0.18
N LYS A 44 -0.09 10.72 -0.85
CA LYS A 44 -0.27 10.92 -2.30
C LYS A 44 0.42 9.87 -3.17
N ARG A 45 1.58 9.37 -2.76
CA ARG A 45 2.29 8.29 -3.49
C ARG A 45 1.58 6.95 -3.31
N TYR A 46 1.14 6.68 -2.09
CA TYR A 46 0.33 5.50 -1.78
C TYR A 46 -0.98 5.52 -2.58
N GLU A 47 -1.70 6.65 -2.56
CA GLU A 47 -2.91 6.85 -3.37
C GLU A 47 -2.67 6.65 -4.87
N SER A 48 -1.55 7.14 -5.40
CA SER A 48 -1.16 6.94 -6.80
C SER A 48 -0.98 5.46 -7.16
N ILE A 49 -0.32 4.67 -6.30
CA ILE A 49 -0.20 3.21 -6.52
C ILE A 49 -1.59 2.58 -6.56
N LEU A 50 -2.44 2.88 -5.58
CA LEU A 50 -3.79 2.32 -5.53
C LEU A 50 -4.60 2.67 -6.79
N ARG A 51 -4.62 3.95 -7.17
CA ARG A 51 -5.40 4.46 -8.32
C ARG A 51 -4.90 3.88 -9.64
N ASN A 52 -3.60 3.89 -9.86
CA ASN A 52 -3.03 3.65 -11.18
C ASN A 52 -2.65 2.18 -11.40
N GLN A 53 -2.46 1.40 -10.34
CA GLN A 53 -1.97 0.02 -10.43
C GLN A 53 -2.97 -0.98 -9.87
N ILE A 54 -3.57 -0.70 -8.70
CA ILE A 54 -4.37 -1.72 -7.99
C ILE A 54 -5.83 -1.73 -8.47
N VAL A 55 -6.48 -0.57 -8.46
CA VAL A 55 -7.88 -0.44 -8.89
C VAL A 55 -8.09 -0.95 -10.33
N PRO A 56 -7.24 -0.61 -11.32
CA PRO A 56 -7.42 -1.12 -12.69
C PRO A 56 -7.32 -2.65 -12.79
N VAL A 57 -6.43 -3.28 -12.02
CA VAL A 57 -6.30 -4.75 -11.99
C VAL A 57 -7.55 -5.38 -11.39
N LEU A 58 -8.10 -4.79 -10.32
CA LEU A 58 -9.34 -5.26 -9.71
C LEU A 58 -10.54 -5.10 -10.64
N GLN A 59 -10.62 -3.98 -11.37
CA GLN A 59 -11.66 -3.73 -12.36
C GLN A 59 -11.59 -4.73 -13.51
N GLN A 60 -10.40 -4.95 -14.06
CA GLN A 60 -10.18 -5.92 -15.15
C GLN A 60 -10.59 -7.33 -14.75
N ARG A 61 -10.37 -7.71 -13.48
CA ARG A 61 -10.75 -9.01 -12.94
C ARG A 61 -12.19 -9.07 -12.42
N GLY A 62 -12.95 -7.98 -12.50
CA GLY A 62 -14.32 -7.92 -11.99
C GLY A 62 -14.44 -8.14 -10.49
N CYS A 63 -13.39 -7.84 -9.71
CA CYS A 63 -13.32 -8.13 -8.28
C CYS A 63 -13.60 -6.91 -7.39
N VAL A 64 -13.75 -5.70 -7.94
CA VAL A 64 -13.95 -4.47 -7.13
C VAL A 64 -15.11 -4.63 -6.16
N ASP A 65 -16.25 -5.17 -6.62
CA ASP A 65 -17.45 -5.28 -5.81
C ASP A 65 -17.42 -6.41 -4.76
N SER A 66 -16.51 -7.37 -4.89
CA SER A 66 -16.32 -8.43 -3.91
C SER A 66 -15.12 -8.18 -2.98
N THR A 67 -14.36 -7.11 -3.24
CA THR A 67 -13.14 -6.82 -2.49
C THR A 67 -13.47 -6.14 -1.16
N ILE A 68 -13.04 -6.77 -0.07
CA ILE A 68 -12.84 -6.10 1.22
C ILE A 68 -11.38 -5.65 1.26
N PHE A 69 -11.15 -4.35 1.26
CA PHE A 69 -9.80 -3.78 1.26
C PHE A 69 -9.28 -3.65 2.69
N MET A 70 -8.19 -4.33 3.01
CA MET A 70 -7.57 -4.30 4.33
C MET A 70 -6.17 -3.70 4.27
N GLN A 71 -5.87 -2.79 5.20
CA GLN A 71 -4.57 -2.17 5.37
C GLN A 71 -4.34 -1.77 6.83
N ASP A 72 -3.09 -1.50 7.22
CA ASP A 72 -2.80 -1.00 8.56
C ASP A 72 -3.22 0.48 8.75
N GLY A 73 -2.97 1.02 9.94
CA GLY A 73 -3.26 2.41 10.29
C GLY A 73 -2.13 3.41 10.05
N ALA A 74 -1.10 3.06 9.26
CA ALA A 74 0.05 3.93 9.04
C ALA A 74 -0.38 5.28 8.44
N PRO A 75 0.30 6.39 8.77
CA PRO A 75 -0.12 7.73 8.34
C PRO A 75 -0.37 7.87 6.82
N PRO A 76 0.43 7.28 5.92
CA PRO A 76 0.14 7.31 4.48
C PRO A 76 -1.17 6.60 4.11
N HIS A 77 -1.52 5.50 4.77
CA HIS A 77 -2.67 4.65 4.46
C HIS A 77 -4.01 5.28 4.91
N ILE A 78 -3.98 6.11 5.95
CA ILE A 78 -5.15 6.82 6.47
C ILE A 78 -5.26 8.27 5.99
N ALA A 79 -4.40 8.69 5.06
CA ALA A 79 -4.42 10.03 4.48
C ALA A 79 -5.76 10.29 3.76
N THR A 80 -6.25 11.52 3.82
CA THR A 80 -7.51 11.95 3.17
C THR A 80 -7.66 11.49 1.70
N PRO A 81 -6.67 11.70 0.80
CA PRO A 81 -6.81 11.25 -0.59
C PRO A 81 -6.94 9.74 -0.73
N VAL A 82 -6.30 8.96 0.15
CA VAL A 82 -6.39 7.49 0.17
C VAL A 82 -7.77 7.05 0.62
N LYS A 83 -8.28 7.61 1.72
CA LYS A 83 -9.64 7.34 2.21
C LYS A 83 -10.69 7.65 1.16
N GLN A 84 -10.59 8.80 0.50
CA GLN A 84 -11.52 9.21 -0.56
C GLN A 84 -11.50 8.22 -1.74
N LEU A 85 -10.31 7.80 -2.19
CA LEU A 85 -10.16 6.83 -3.27
C LEU A 85 -10.76 5.46 -2.88
N LEU A 86 -10.42 4.96 -1.69
CA LEU A 86 -10.93 3.67 -1.22
C LEU A 86 -12.46 3.70 -1.10
N ASN A 87 -13.02 4.75 -0.49
CA ASN A 87 -14.47 4.92 -0.35
C ASN A 87 -15.17 4.99 -1.71
N LEU A 88 -14.54 5.63 -2.72
CA LEU A 88 -15.10 5.72 -4.07
C LEU A 88 -15.22 4.35 -4.76
N HIS A 89 -14.22 3.48 -4.59
CA HIS A 89 -14.18 2.20 -5.29
C HIS A 89 -14.78 1.03 -4.50
N PHE A 90 -14.55 1.00 -3.20
CA PHE A 90 -14.97 -0.10 -2.33
C PHE A 90 -16.15 0.27 -1.45
N GLY A 91 -16.49 1.54 -1.25
CA GLY A 91 -17.51 1.91 -0.26
C GLY A 91 -17.01 1.76 1.18
N ASN A 92 -17.69 2.46 2.11
CA ASN A 92 -17.21 2.60 3.49
C ASN A 92 -17.26 1.30 4.30
N ASP A 93 -18.16 0.38 3.94
CA ASP A 93 -18.43 -0.88 4.64
C ASP A 93 -17.45 -2.01 4.25
N ARG A 94 -16.70 -1.84 3.16
CA ARG A 94 -15.72 -2.82 2.67
C ARG A 94 -14.27 -2.38 2.87
N ILE A 95 -14.00 -1.45 3.79
CA ILE A 95 -12.64 -0.98 4.11
C ILE A 95 -12.31 -1.26 5.58
N ILE A 96 -11.29 -2.07 5.79
CA ILE A 96 -10.76 -2.41 7.12
C ILE A 96 -9.43 -1.68 7.31
N ASN A 97 -9.36 -0.84 8.34
CA ASN A 97 -8.13 -0.20 8.78
C ASN A 97 -7.96 -0.36 10.30
N ARG A 98 -6.77 -0.07 10.85
CA ARG A 98 -6.50 -0.19 12.29
C ARG A 98 -7.40 0.69 13.18
N HIS A 99 -8.08 1.71 12.66
CA HIS A 99 -9.08 2.46 13.44
C HIS A 99 -10.45 1.76 13.48
N SER A 100 -10.70 0.81 12.59
CA SER A 100 -11.91 -0.04 12.56
C SER A 100 -11.75 -1.34 13.37
N LEU A 101 -10.53 -1.68 13.79
CA LEU A 101 -10.19 -2.88 14.57
C LEU A 101 -9.56 -2.45 15.90
N GLN A 102 -9.83 -3.18 16.98
CA GLN A 102 -9.30 -2.86 18.31
C GLN A 102 -7.76 -2.75 18.32
N PRO A 103 -7.18 -1.98 19.26
CA PRO A 103 -5.79 -1.52 19.17
C PRO A 103 -4.72 -2.62 19.20
N ASP A 104 -5.04 -3.86 19.57
CA ASP A 104 -4.08 -4.76 20.21
C ASP A 104 -3.72 -6.02 19.40
N HIS A 105 -3.82 -6.00 18.08
CA HIS A 105 -3.26 -7.10 17.29
C HIS A 105 -2.61 -6.61 15.99
N HIS A 106 -1.28 -6.53 16.03
CA HIS A 106 -0.45 -6.43 14.83
C HIS A 106 -0.63 -7.67 13.92
N ASP A 107 -0.99 -8.82 14.51
CA ASP A 107 -1.02 -10.14 13.86
C ASP A 107 -2.23 -10.40 12.96
N ARG A 108 -3.13 -9.43 12.78
CA ARG A 108 -4.38 -9.63 12.00
C ARG A 108 -4.31 -9.11 10.56
N ASN A 109 -3.27 -8.37 10.21
CA ASN A 109 -2.94 -8.17 8.81
C ASN A 109 -2.07 -9.36 8.36
N PRO A 110 -2.55 -10.24 7.48
CA PRO A 110 -1.77 -11.38 7.05
C PRO A 110 -0.54 -10.96 6.21
N CYS A 111 -0.45 -9.70 5.75
CA CYS A 111 0.83 -9.15 5.25
C CYS A 111 1.85 -8.94 6.38
N ASP A 112 1.43 -8.51 7.58
CA ASP A 112 2.32 -8.27 8.72
C ASP A 112 2.84 -9.58 9.31
N PHE A 113 2.14 -10.71 9.12
CA PHE A 113 2.58 -12.03 9.59
C PHE A 113 3.87 -12.53 8.91
N TRP A 114 4.17 -12.04 7.70
CA TRP A 114 5.32 -12.49 6.90
C TRP A 114 6.42 -11.43 6.73
N LEU A 115 6.28 -10.26 7.37
CA LEU A 115 7.28 -9.18 7.39
C LEU A 115 8.08 -9.20 8.69
#